data_AF-A0A958V3W5-F1
#
_entry.id   AF-A0A958V3W5-F1
#
_cell.length_a   1.000
_cell.length_b   1.000
_cell.length_c   1.000
_cell.angle_alpha   90.00
_cell.angle_beta   90.00
_cell.angle_gamma   90.00
#
_symmetry.space_group_name_H-M   'P 1'
#
loop_
_entity.id
_entity.type
_entity.pdbx_description
1 polymer ?
#
loop_
_entity_poly.entity_id
_entity_poly.type
_entity_poly.pdbx_seq_one_letter_code
_entity_poly.pdbx_strand_id
1 'polypeptide(L)'
;DILLLEDGHCFKENIINLCNSIKKEIPNHFKIESGSFETLVKLTKEGLGMTLLPYLHTLDLSERDKQYLRSFENPAPSREISLIYHRAQLKIHLIEVLKSTIDATIRGIISFSDVKIISPLQKVKKEL
;
A
#
# COMPACT_ATOMS: atom_id res chain seq x y z
N ASP A 1 8.48 15.76 4.99
CA ASP A 1 8.36 14.65 5.95
C ASP A 1 7.25 13.70 5.52
N ILE A 2 7.48 12.39 5.63
CA ILE A 2 6.50 11.36 5.29
C ILE A 2 5.88 10.82 6.57
N LEU A 3 4.55 10.83 6.65
CA LEU A 3 3.76 10.24 7.73
C LEU A 3 3.50 8.77 7.42
N LEU A 4 3.76 7.90 8.40
CA LEU A 4 3.66 6.44 8.28
C LEU A 4 2.68 5.90 9.34
N LEU A 5 2.13 4.72 9.08
CA LEU A 5 1.35 3.98 10.07
C LEU A 5 2.22 3.48 11.24
N GLU A 6 1.56 3.06 12.31
CA GLU A 6 2.16 2.32 13.43
C GLU A 6 2.92 1.05 12.98
N ASP A 7 3.80 0.58 13.87
CA ASP A 7 4.45 -0.72 13.70
C ASP A 7 3.40 -1.85 13.65
N GLY A 8 3.64 -2.87 12.81
CA GLY A 8 2.71 -4.01 12.62
C GLY A 8 1.81 -3.91 11.38
N HIS A 9 1.79 -2.76 10.69
CA HIS A 9 1.09 -2.62 9.42
C HIS A 9 2.03 -2.84 8.24
N CYS A 10 1.88 -3.95 7.50
CA CYS A 10 2.71 -4.29 6.31
C CYS A 10 2.85 -3.16 5.27
N PHE A 11 1.91 -2.20 5.26
CA PHE A 11 1.95 -1.03 4.41
C PHE A 11 3.09 -0.06 4.77
N LYS A 12 3.44 0.05 6.06
CA LYS A 12 4.59 0.82 6.52
C LYS A 12 5.88 0.29 5.91
N GLU A 13 6.12 -1.02 5.99
CA GLU A 13 7.29 -1.67 5.43
C GLU A 13 7.33 -1.51 3.91
N ASN A 14 6.18 -1.56 3.23
CA ASN A 14 6.10 -1.26 1.80
C ASN A 14 6.57 0.16 1.47
N ILE A 15 6.15 1.18 2.24
CA ILE A 15 6.62 2.56 2.04
C ILE A 15 8.12 2.66 2.29
N ILE A 16 8.61 2.10 3.40
CA ILE A 16 10.04 2.12 3.74
C ILE A 16 10.86 1.47 2.62
N ASN A 17 10.44 0.29 2.13
CA ASN A 17 11.13 -0.41 1.04
C ASN A 17 11.08 0.38 -0.27
N LEU A 18 9.96 1.04 -0.57
CA LEU A 18 9.82 1.91 -1.73
C LEU A 18 10.81 3.08 -1.64
N CYS A 19 10.85 3.79 -0.52
CA CYS A 19 11.74 4.93 -0.32
C CYS A 19 13.23 4.51 -0.35
N ASN A 20 13.59 3.40 0.30
CA ASN A 20 14.95 2.85 0.28
C ASN A 20 15.38 2.43 -1.14
N SER A 21 14.47 1.87 -1.93
CA SER A 21 14.73 1.50 -3.32
C SER A 21 15.06 2.70 -4.22
N ILE A 22 14.65 3.91 -3.81
CA ILE A 22 14.86 5.16 -4.56
C ILE A 22 16.20 5.84 -4.15
N LYS A 23 17.01 5.21 -3.28
CA LYS A 23 18.29 5.77 -2.76
C LYS A 23 18.15 7.19 -2.19
N LYS A 24 16.98 7.53 -1.65
CA LYS A 24 16.85 8.71 -0.80
C LYS A 24 17.07 8.27 0.63
N GLU A 25 18.06 8.84 1.30
CA GLU A 25 18.08 8.85 2.75
C GLU A 25 16.76 9.47 3.18
N ILE A 26 15.94 8.69 3.88
CA ILE A 26 14.77 9.20 4.56
C ILE A 26 15.35 9.80 5.85
N PRO A 27 15.38 11.13 6.04
CA PRO A 27 15.68 11.68 7.37
C PRO A 27 14.81 10.96 8.40
N ASN A 28 15.31 10.72 9.61
CA ASN A 28 14.53 10.15 10.71
C ASN A 28 13.24 10.97 10.91
N HIS A 29 12.17 10.58 10.24
CA HIS A 29 10.95 11.38 10.14
C HIS A 29 9.92 10.90 11.16
N PHE A 30 9.23 11.90 11.72
CA PHE A 30 8.12 11.84 12.67
C PHE A 30 7.45 10.47 12.79
N LYS A 31 7.75 9.78 13.89
CA LYS A 31 7.05 8.57 14.31
C LYS A 31 5.71 8.99 14.91
N ILE A 32 4.73 9.26 14.04
CA ILE A 32 3.34 9.39 14.49
C ILE A 32 2.76 7.99 14.50
N GLU A 33 2.55 7.50 15.70
CA GLU A 33 1.88 6.24 15.93
C GLU A 33 0.37 6.50 15.75
N SER A 34 -0.10 6.33 14.50
CA SER A 34 -1.51 6.14 14.20
C SER A 34 -1.74 4.85 13.40
N GLY A 35 -2.69 4.03 13.85
CA GLY A 35 -3.12 2.80 13.17
C GLY A 35 -4.13 2.99 12.01
N SER A 36 -4.50 4.22 11.66
CA SER A 36 -5.58 4.49 10.67
C SER A 36 -5.13 5.47 9.57
N PHE A 37 -5.48 5.16 8.32
CA PHE A 37 -5.24 6.01 7.17
C PHE A 37 -5.96 7.35 7.26
N GLU A 38 -7.18 7.36 7.82
CA GLU A 38 -7.99 8.56 8.01
C GLU A 38 -7.28 9.58 8.90
N THR A 39 -6.60 9.10 9.94
CA THR A 39 -5.82 9.95 10.84
C THR A 39 -4.58 10.49 10.12
N LEU A 40 -3.87 9.66 9.35
CA LEU A 40 -2.75 10.13 8.52
C LEU A 40 -3.20 11.23 7.56
N VAL A 41 -4.32 11.03 6.86
CA VAL A 41 -4.91 12.05 5.97
C VAL A 41 -5.22 13.33 6.75
N LYS A 42 -5.84 13.24 7.93
CA LYS A 42 -6.12 14.43 8.75
C LYS A 42 -4.85 15.18 9.12
N LEU A 43 -3.79 14.49 9.55
CA LEU A 43 -2.52 15.10 9.90
C LEU A 43 -1.82 15.75 8.70
N THR A 44 -1.94 15.18 7.50
CA THR A 44 -1.44 15.84 6.29
C THR A 44 -2.17 17.16 6.01
N LYS A 45 -3.47 17.24 6.28
CA LYS A 45 -4.26 18.48 6.12
C LYS A 45 -3.89 19.57 7.13
N GLU A 46 -3.47 19.16 8.33
CA GLU A 46 -2.94 20.08 9.36
C GLU A 46 -1.48 20.50 9.08
N GLY A 47 -0.89 20.07 7.96
CA GLY A 47 0.44 20.49 7.52
C GLY A 47 1.61 19.73 8.15
N LEU A 48 1.37 18.60 8.81
CA LEU A 48 2.44 17.80 9.45
C LEU A 48 3.29 16.99 8.45
N GLY A 49 2.93 16.99 7.16
CA GLY A 49 3.69 16.32 6.12
C GLY A 49 2.81 15.72 5.03
N MET A 50 3.36 14.75 4.31
CA MET A 50 2.64 13.98 3.29
C MET A 50 2.57 12.51 3.68
N THR A 51 1.61 11.76 3.14
CA THR A 51 1.54 10.30 3.33
C THR A 51 1.31 9.62 1.99
N LEU A 52 1.60 8.33 1.92
CA LEU A 52 1.24 7.51 0.77
C LEU A 52 -0.06 6.77 1.09
N LEU A 53 -0.97 6.71 0.13
CA LEU A 53 -2.23 5.98 0.26
C LEU A 53 -2.28 4.84 -0.75
N PRO A 54 -2.81 3.66 -0.36
CA PRO A 54 -3.22 2.66 -1.33
C PRO A 54 -4.31 3.23 -2.24
N TYR A 55 -4.31 2.84 -3.51
CA TYR A 55 -5.27 3.34 -4.50
C TYR A 55 -6.73 3.24 -4.05
N LEU A 56 -7.14 2.11 -3.45
CA LEU A 56 -8.54 1.95 -3.03
C LEU A 56 -8.95 2.95 -1.93
N HIS A 57 -8.03 3.38 -1.06
CA HIS A 57 -8.33 4.36 -0.01
C HIS A 57 -8.55 5.77 -0.58
N THR A 58 -7.97 6.07 -1.75
CA THR A 58 -8.16 7.37 -2.40
C THR A 58 -9.57 7.53 -3.00
N LEU A 59 -10.29 6.43 -3.21
CA LEU A 59 -11.66 6.44 -3.72
C LEU A 59 -12.66 6.99 -2.68
N ASP A 60 -12.38 6.76 -1.40
CA ASP A 60 -13.21 7.18 -0.26
C ASP A 60 -12.97 8.63 0.16
N LEU A 61 -11.99 9.31 -0.46
CA LEU A 61 -11.71 10.72 -0.20
C LEU A 61 -12.81 11.62 -0.75
N SER A 62 -13.05 12.74 -0.07
CA SER A 62 -13.95 13.77 -0.60
C SER A 62 -13.39 14.39 -1.88
N GLU A 63 -14.25 14.92 -2.76
CA GLU A 63 -13.79 15.60 -3.99
C GLU A 63 -12.81 16.74 -3.71
N ARG A 64 -13.02 17.45 -2.59
CA ARG A 64 -12.09 18.48 -2.11
C ARG A 64 -10.74 17.91 -1.69
N ASP A 65 -10.66 16.66 -1.24
CA ASP A 65 -9.40 16.06 -0.84
C ASP A 65 -8.66 15.44 -2.03
N LYS A 66 -9.41 14.92 -3.01
CA LYS A 66 -8.84 14.35 -4.24
C LYS A 66 -7.97 15.34 -5.02
N GLN A 67 -8.21 16.65 -4.93
CA GLN A 67 -7.37 17.67 -5.57
C GLN A 67 -5.91 17.70 -5.04
N TYR A 68 -5.68 17.20 -3.84
CA TYR A 68 -4.35 17.13 -3.22
C TYR A 68 -3.61 15.83 -3.52
N LEU A 69 -4.26 14.88 -4.19
CA LEU A 69 -3.60 13.64 -4.60
C LEU A 69 -2.55 13.91 -5.68
N ARG A 70 -1.50 13.11 -5.62
CA ARG A 70 -0.43 13.05 -6.63
C ARG A 70 -0.15 11.59 -6.93
N SER A 71 -0.26 11.23 -8.20
CA SER A 71 0.02 9.88 -8.68
C SER A 71 1.51 9.71 -8.98
N PHE A 72 2.02 8.50 -8.84
CA PHE A 72 3.36 8.16 -9.31
C PHE A 72 3.42 8.14 -10.84
N GLU A 73 4.60 8.43 -11.38
CA GLU A 73 4.90 8.18 -12.79
C GLU A 73 4.98 6.67 -13.06
N ASN A 74 4.73 6.28 -14.30
CA ASN A 74 4.82 4.88 -14.70
C ASN A 74 6.29 4.40 -14.72
N PRO A 75 6.58 3.15 -14.27
CA PRO A 75 5.64 2.21 -13.69
C PRO A 75 5.34 2.52 -12.21
N ALA A 76 4.06 2.62 -11.87
CA ALA A 76 3.65 2.96 -10.52
C ALA A 76 4.01 1.84 -9.53
N PRO A 77 4.58 2.16 -8.35
CA PRO A 77 4.86 1.17 -7.32
C PRO A 77 3.56 0.55 -6.82
N SER A 78 3.51 -0.77 -6.82
CA SER A 78 2.31 -1.53 -6.48
C SER A 78 2.63 -2.64 -5.50
N ARG A 79 1.62 -3.05 -4.73
CA ARG A 79 1.68 -4.21 -3.83
C ARG A 79 0.89 -5.36 -4.42
N GLU A 80 1.37 -6.58 -4.18
CA GLU A 80 0.60 -7.77 -4.48
C GLU A 80 -0.41 -8.05 -3.35
N ILE A 81 -1.63 -8.44 -3.72
CA ILE A 81 -2.64 -8.95 -2.79
C ILE A 81 -2.84 -10.42 -3.12
N SER A 82 -2.65 -11.28 -2.12
CA SER A 82 -2.70 -12.73 -2.29
C SER A 82 -3.65 -13.37 -1.28
N LEU A 83 -4.36 -14.41 -1.69
CA LEU A 83 -5.14 -15.27 -0.80
C LEU A 83 -4.25 -16.43 -0.35
N ILE A 84 -4.11 -16.60 0.98
CA ILE A 84 -3.30 -17.67 1.58
C ILE A 84 -4.23 -18.63 2.31
N TYR A 85 -4.05 -19.92 2.09
CA TYR A 85 -4.80 -20.98 2.73
C TYR A 85 -3.93 -22.23 2.92
N HIS A 86 -4.32 -23.08 3.87
CA HIS A 86 -3.61 -24.32 4.14
C HIS A 86 -3.72 -25.30 2.97
N ARG A 87 -2.65 -26.03 2.65
CA ARG A 87 -2.60 -26.97 1.50
C ARG A 87 -3.68 -28.05 1.57
N ALA A 88 -4.00 -28.54 2.77
CA ALA A 88 -5.01 -29.57 3.00
C ALA A 88 -6.45 -29.02 3.17
N GLN A 89 -6.74 -27.83 2.62
CA GLN A 89 -8.07 -27.25 2.71
C GLN A 89 -9.06 -28.01 1.81
N LEU A 90 -10.20 -28.42 2.37
CA LEU A 90 -11.25 -29.17 1.67
C LEU A 90 -12.22 -28.26 0.92
N LYS A 91 -12.23 -26.96 1.21
CA LYS A 91 -13.17 -25.95 0.67
C LYS A 91 -12.57 -25.12 -0.49
N ILE A 92 -11.79 -25.72 -1.38
CA ILE A 92 -11.13 -25.00 -2.49
C ILE A 92 -12.12 -24.21 -3.35
N HIS A 93 -13.29 -24.79 -3.65
CA HIS A 93 -14.30 -24.12 -4.46
C HIS A 93 -14.78 -22.78 -3.84
N LEU A 94 -14.89 -22.70 -2.51
CA LEU A 94 -15.24 -21.45 -1.84
C LEU A 94 -14.14 -20.40 -1.96
N ILE A 95 -12.87 -20.82 -1.93
CA ILE A 95 -11.72 -19.92 -2.12
C ILE A 95 -11.70 -19.39 -3.56
N GLU A 96 -11.97 -20.23 -4.54
CA GLU A 96 -12.03 -19.83 -5.95
C GLU A 96 -13.18 -18.85 -6.22
N VAL A 97 -14.34 -19.08 -5.62
CA VAL A 97 -15.48 -18.16 -5.69
C VAL A 97 -15.13 -16.83 -5.02
N LEU A 98 -14.52 -16.85 -3.83
CA LEU A 98 -14.08 -15.64 -3.16
C LEU A 98 -13.07 -14.85 -4.00
N LYS A 99 -12.04 -15.53 -4.53
CA LYS A 99 -11.05 -14.93 -5.43
C LYS A 99 -11.73 -14.29 -6.64
N SER A 100 -12.61 -15.04 -7.31
CA SER A 100 -13.32 -14.57 -8.50
C SER A 100 -14.20 -13.35 -8.20
N THR A 101 -14.80 -13.32 -7.01
CA THR A 101 -15.63 -12.19 -6.54
C THR A 101 -14.78 -10.95 -6.29
N ILE A 102 -13.64 -11.11 -5.62
CA ILE A 102 -12.67 -10.02 -5.41
C ILE A 102 -12.19 -9.51 -6.76
N ASP A 103 -11.72 -10.38 -7.65
CA ASP A 103 -11.22 -10.02 -8.97
C ASP A 103 -12.29 -9.30 -9.81
N ALA A 104 -13.55 -9.78 -9.78
CA ALA A 104 -14.65 -9.14 -10.50
C ALA A 104 -14.94 -7.73 -9.99
N THR A 105 -14.82 -7.51 -8.68
CA THR A 105 -15.07 -6.21 -8.05
C THR A 105 -13.96 -5.21 -8.40
N ILE A 106 -12.70 -5.65 -8.44
CA ILE A 106 -11.55 -4.74 -8.67
C ILE A 106 -11.26 -4.48 -10.15
N ARG A 107 -11.64 -5.39 -11.07
CA ARG A 107 -11.33 -5.29 -12.51
C ARG A 107 -11.82 -4.00 -13.17
N GLY A 108 -12.92 -3.42 -12.70
CA GLY A 108 -13.44 -2.15 -13.22
C GLY A 108 -12.79 -0.90 -12.64
N ILE A 109 -11.93 -1.07 -11.62
CA ILE A 109 -11.44 0.03 -10.79
C ILE A 109 -9.91 0.19 -10.95
N ILE A 110 -9.17 -0.88 -11.27
CA ILE A 110 -7.70 -0.88 -11.29
C ILE A 110 -7.19 -1.39 -12.64
N SER A 111 -6.27 -0.64 -13.27
CA SER A 111 -5.50 -1.13 -14.42
C SER A 111 -4.36 -2.03 -13.94
N PHE A 112 -4.26 -3.23 -14.49
CA PHE A 112 -3.20 -4.20 -14.14
C PHE A 112 -1.94 -4.07 -15.01
N SER A 113 -1.93 -3.17 -15.99
CA SER A 113 -0.75 -2.96 -16.83
C SER A 113 0.23 -1.98 -16.17
N ASP A 114 1.52 -2.18 -16.43
CA ASP A 114 2.58 -1.20 -16.15
C ASP A 114 2.85 -0.88 -14.67
N VAL A 115 2.73 -1.88 -13.80
CA VAL A 115 3.04 -1.75 -12.37
C VAL A 115 4.40 -2.34 -11.99
N LYS A 116 5.08 -1.70 -11.03
CA LYS A 116 6.31 -2.23 -10.41
C LYS A 116 5.97 -2.81 -9.04
N ILE A 117 6.00 -4.13 -8.90
CA ILE A 117 5.73 -4.79 -7.61
C ILE A 117 6.85 -4.49 -6.61
N ILE A 118 6.47 -3.93 -5.46
CA ILE A 118 7.34 -3.70 -4.31
C ILE A 118 7.02 -4.76 -3.25
N SER A 119 8.02 -5.58 -2.92
CA SER A 119 7.89 -6.59 -1.88
C SER A 119 7.94 -5.93 -0.49
N PRO A 120 7.03 -6.30 0.44
CA PRO A 120 7.14 -5.91 1.84
C PRO A 120 8.33 -6.61 2.53
N LEU A 121 8.68 -7.81 2.07
CA LEU A 121 9.84 -8.54 2.58
C LEU A 121 11.11 -7.88 2.06
N GLN A 122 11.98 -7.50 2.98
CA GLN A 122 13.34 -7.08 2.63
C GLN A 122 14.04 -8.24 1.94
N LYS A 123 14.76 -7.95 0.84
CA LYS A 123 15.63 -8.95 0.21
C LYS A 123 16.70 -9.32 1.23
N VAL A 124 16.51 -10.42 1.93
CA VAL A 124 17.58 -11.06 2.70
C VAL A 124 18.69 -11.31 1.69
N LYS A 125 19.84 -10.62 1.84
CA LYS A 125 21.04 -11.01 1.09
C LYS A 125 21.27 -12.47 1.46
N LYS A 126 21.08 -13.39 0.52
CA LYS A 126 21.68 -14.71 0.65
C LYS A 126 23.18 -14.45 0.69
N GLU A 127 23.76 -14.49 1.88
CA GLU A 127 25.19 -14.71 2.03
C GLU A 127 25.48 -16.05 1.37
N LEU A 128 26.31 -16.01 0.34
CA LEU A 128 26.93 -17.17 -0.30
C LEU A 128 28.08 -17.65 0.59
#